data_AF-A0A100W521-F1
#
_entry.id   AF-A0A100W521-F1
#
_cell.length_a   1.000
_cell.length_b   1.000
_cell.length_c   1.000
_cell.angle_alpha   90.00
_cell.angle_beta   90.00
_cell.angle_gamma   90.00
#
_symmetry.space_group_name_H-M   'P 1'
#
loop_
_entity.id
_entity.type
_entity.pdbx_description
1 polymer ?
#
loop_
_entity_poly.entity_id
_entity_poly.type
_entity_poly.pdbx_seq_one_letter_code
_entity_poly.pdbx_strand_id
1 'polypeptide(L)' 'MTSNTQTDTGAVTGTADKDYNLIWFVEACLSNALRMEQYCADAERQKDTELTELFRRAQHESRKGAEEGKALLARRIA' A
#
# COMPACT_ATOMS: atom_id res chain seq x y z
N MET A 1 -16.03 -25.20 14.87
CA MET A 1 -16.56 -23.84 14.61
C MET A 1 -15.39 -22.89 14.86
N THR A 2 -14.81 -22.14 13.92
CA THR A 2 -15.04 -21.86 12.49
C THR A 2 -13.68 -21.35 12.01
N SER A 3 -12.99 -22.08 11.13
CA SER A 3 -11.76 -21.59 10.51
C SER A 3 -12.15 -20.65 9.38
N ASN A 4 -11.90 -19.36 9.60
CA ASN A 4 -12.19 -18.28 8.66
C ASN A 4 -11.38 -18.50 7.37
N THR A 5 -12.07 -18.77 6.28
CA THR A 5 -11.53 -18.94 4.94
C THR A 5 -10.73 -17.71 4.53
N GLN A 6 -9.44 -17.90 4.23
CA GLN A 6 -8.66 -16.99 3.41
C GLN A 6 -9.45 -16.72 2.13
N THR A 7 -9.89 -15.48 1.95
CA THR A 7 -10.50 -15.02 0.70
C THR A 7 -9.44 -14.95 -0.38
N ASP A 8 -9.32 -16.07 -1.09
CA ASP A 8 -8.67 -16.19 -2.38
C ASP A 8 -9.55 -15.48 -3.42
N THR A 9 -9.25 -14.22 -3.74
CA THR A 9 -9.98 -13.45 -4.76
C THR A 9 -9.36 -13.63 -6.15
N GLY A 10 -8.66 -14.73 -6.40
CA GLY A 10 -7.80 -14.94 -7.58
C GLY A 10 -8.34 -15.81 -8.71
N ALA A 11 -9.57 -16.34 -8.66
CA ALA A 11 -10.06 -17.19 -9.75
C ALA A 11 -11.59 -17.20 -9.92
N VAL A 12 -12.09 -16.66 -11.05
CA VAL A 12 -13.19 -17.26 -11.85
C VAL A 12 -13.16 -16.86 -13.34
N THR A 13 -12.52 -15.77 -13.80
CA THR A 13 -12.48 -15.45 -15.24
C THR A 13 -11.06 -15.47 -15.78
N GLY A 14 -10.75 -16.36 -16.74
CA GLY A 14 -9.47 -16.48 -17.44
C GLY A 14 -9.11 -15.30 -18.35
N THR A 15 -9.56 -14.09 -18.02
CA THR A 15 -9.13 -12.84 -18.61
C THR A 15 -8.08 -12.26 -17.66
N ALA A 16 -6.82 -12.20 -18.09
CA ALA A 16 -5.79 -11.50 -17.34
C ALA A 16 -6.27 -10.07 -17.10
N ASP A 17 -6.41 -9.66 -15.84
CA ASP A 17 -6.70 -8.26 -15.51
C ASP A 17 -5.54 -7.42 -16.05
N LYS A 18 -5.77 -6.80 -17.21
CA LYS A 18 -4.81 -5.96 -17.91
C LYS A 18 -4.39 -4.73 -17.09
N ASP A 19 -5.18 -4.37 -16.08
CA ASP A 19 -4.92 -3.26 -15.18
C ASP A 19 -4.29 -3.75 -13.86
N TYR A 20 -4.07 -5.07 -13.70
CA TYR A 20 -3.24 -5.71 -12.68
C TYR A 20 -3.50 -5.14 -11.27
N ASN A 21 -4.75 -4.96 -10.84
CA ASN A 21 -5.04 -4.33 -9.54
C ASN A 21 -4.18 -3.06 -9.25
N LEU A 22 -3.72 -2.32 -10.26
CA LEU A 22 -2.80 -1.20 -10.08
C LEU A 22 -3.48 -0.05 -9.36
N ILE A 23 -4.79 0.11 -9.58
CA ILE A 23 -5.64 1.03 -8.83
C ILE A 23 -5.60 0.68 -7.35
N TRP A 24 -5.87 -0.59 -7.00
CA TRP A 24 -5.80 -1.08 -5.63
C TRP A 24 -4.39 -0.91 -5.03
N PHE A 25 -3.34 -1.23 -5.80
CA PHE A 25 -1.97 -1.09 -5.34
C PHE A 25 -1.61 0.36 -5.02
N VAL A 26 -1.94 1.30 -5.91
CA VAL A 26 -1.72 2.73 -5.71
C VAL A 26 -2.52 3.22 -4.50
N GLU A 27 -3.78 2.83 -4.37
CA GLU A 27 -4.62 3.16 -3.22
C GLU A 27 -4.02 2.64 -1.91
N ALA A 28 -3.56 1.38 -1.89
CA ALA A 28 -2.95 0.75 -0.73
C ALA A 28 -1.66 1.46 -0.32
N CYS A 29 -0.79 1.80 -1.29
CA CYS A 29 0.42 2.58 -1.07
C CYS A 29 0.12 3.97 -0.49
N LEU A 30 -0.83 4.72 -1.07
CA LEU A 30 -1.20 6.05 -0.59
C LEU A 30 -1.82 6.01 0.81
N SER A 31 -2.72 5.05 1.05
CA SER A 31 -3.34 4.83 2.35
C SER A 31 -2.31 4.48 3.41
N ASN A 32 -1.34 3.64 3.07
CA ASN A 32 -0.26 3.28 3.99
C ASN A 32 0.67 4.47 4.27
N ALA A 33 1.02 5.27 3.26
CA ALA A 33 1.85 6.47 3.45
C ALA A 33 1.21 7.46 4.44
N LEU A 34 -0.10 7.66 4.35
CA LEU A 34 -0.84 8.51 5.30
C LEU A 34 -0.86 7.89 6.71
N ARG A 35 -1.07 6.57 6.81
CA ARG A 35 -1.05 5.86 8.09
C ARG A 35 0.32 5.94 8.78
N MET A 36 1.41 5.77 8.03
CA MET A 36 2.76 5.88 8.56
C MET A 36 3.09 7.29 9.04
N GLU A 37 2.50 8.33 8.44
CA GLU A 37 2.64 9.72 8.92
C GLU A 37 2.08 9.88 10.34
N GLN A 38 0.88 9.35 10.56
CA GLN A 38 0.22 9.38 11.87
C GLN A 38 1.01 8.59 12.90
N TYR A 39 1.44 7.38 12.55
CA TYR A 39 2.23 6.53 13.46
C TYR A 39 3.61 7.12 13.77
N CYS A 40 4.25 7.78 12.79
CA CYS A 40 5.48 8.53 13.01
C CYS A 40 5.26 9.66 14.01
N ALA A 41 4.20 10.46 13.86
CA ALA A 41 3.88 11.54 14.79
C ALA A 41 3.59 11.01 16.21
N ASP A 42 2.97 9.83 16.33
CA ASP A 42 2.68 9.19 17.62
C ASP A 42 3.96 8.67 18.29
N ALA A 43 4.88 8.08 17.52
CA ALA A 43 6.18 7.62 17.99
C ALA A 43 7.08 8.79 18.43
N GLU A 44 7.07 9.90 17.70
CA GLU A 44 7.82 11.12 18.05
C GLU A 44 7.35 11.70 19.39
N ARG A 45 6.02 11.73 19.65
CA ARG A 45 5.48 12.18 20.95
C ARG A 45 5.91 11.28 22.10
N GLN A 46 6.08 9.99 21.84
CA GLN A 46 6.55 9.01 22.81
C GLN A 46 8.08 8.95 22.93
N LYS A 47 8.81 9.72 22.12
CA LYS A 47 10.28 9.69 22.01
C LYS A 47 10.83 8.30 21.65
N ASP A 48 10.04 7.52 20.91
CA ASP A 48 10.46 6.22 20.38
C ASP A 48 11.15 6.41 19.02
N THR A 49 12.47 6.55 19.06
CA THR A 49 13.28 6.80 17.87
C THR A 49 13.26 5.61 16.90
N GLU A 50 13.21 4.37 17.41
CA GLU A 50 13.23 3.17 16.59
C GLU A 50 11.95 3.06 15.75
N LEU A 51 10.78 3.26 16.37
CA LEU A 51 9.51 3.30 15.64
C LEU A 51 9.43 4.49 14.69
N THR A 52 9.92 5.66 15.10
CA THR A 52 9.94 6.85 14.23
C THR A 52 10.71 6.59 12.94
N GLU A 53 11.91 6.00 13.04
CA GLU A 53 12.72 5.68 11.87
C GLU A 53 12.08 4.59 11.00
N LEU A 54 11.50 3.56 11.62
CA LEU A 54 10.78 2.51 10.91
C LEU A 54 9.63 3.09 10.08
N PHE A 55 8.76 3.90 10.69
CA PHE A 55 7.60 4.48 10.02
C PHE A 55 7.99 5.49 8.94
N ARG A 56 9.05 6.27 9.14
CA ARG A 56 9.58 7.17 8.09
C ARG A 56 10.05 6.40 6.86
N ARG A 57 10.81 5.31 7.05
CA ARG A 57 11.23 4.44 5.93
C ARG A 57 10.03 3.82 5.23
N ALA A 58 9.08 3.26 5.99
CA ALA A 58 7.87 2.67 5.44
C ALA A 58 7.01 3.68 4.67
N GLN A 59 6.91 4.93 5.16
CA GLN A 59 6.23 6.02 4.47
C GLN A 59 6.91 6.35 3.14
N HIS A 60 8.25 6.45 3.13
CA HIS A 60 9.02 6.73 1.93
C HIS A 60 8.80 5.67 0.85
N GLU A 61 8.93 4.38 1.19
CA GLU A 61 8.71 3.28 0.25
C GLU A 61 7.26 3.24 -0.24
N SER A 62 6.29 3.54 0.63
CA SER A 62 4.87 3.62 0.23
C SER A 62 4.62 4.74 -0.78
N ARG A 63 5.21 5.92 -0.59
CA ARG A 63 5.12 7.03 -1.55
C ARG A 63 5.76 6.64 -2.89
N LYS A 64 6.95 6.03 -2.85
CA LYS A 64 7.65 5.57 -4.05
C LYS A 64 6.80 4.56 -4.85
N GLY A 65 6.26 3.54 -4.18
CA GLY A 65 5.35 2.57 -4.81
C GLY A 65 4.12 3.22 -5.43
N ALA A 66 3.51 4.19 -4.76
CA ALA A 66 2.39 4.94 -5.32
C ALA A 66 2.77 5.71 -6.60
N GLU A 67 3.92 6.37 -6.64
CA GLU A 67 4.37 7.09 -7.84
C GLU A 67 4.65 6.15 -9.02
N GLU A 68 5.36 5.05 -8.77
CA GLU A 68 5.64 4.03 -9.80
C GLU A 68 4.34 3.39 -10.32
N GLY A 69 3.41 3.07 -9.42
CA GLY A 69 2.09 2.54 -9.76
C GLY A 69 1.25 3.52 -10.59
N LYS A 70 1.21 4.80 -10.21
CA LYS A 70 0.51 5.84 -10.98
C LYS A 70 1.11 6.00 -12.37
N ALA A 71 2.45 6.01 -12.48
CA ALA A 71 3.12 6.13 -13.77
C ALA A 71 2.80 4.94 -14.70
N LEU A 72 2.75 3.73 -14.16
CA LEU A 72 2.38 2.54 -14.93
C LEU A 72 0.90 2.56 -15.33
N LEU A 73 0.01 2.95 -14.41
CA LEU A 73 -1.42 3.07 -14.67
C LEU A 73 -1.70 4.09 -15.78
N ALA A 74 -1.05 5.26 -15.73
CA ALA A 74 -1.18 6.29 -16.75
C ALA A 74 -0.78 5.78 -18.15
N ARG A 75 0.29 4.99 -18.25
CA ARG A 75 0.75 4.38 -19.52
C ARG A 75 -0.21 3.33 -20.07
N ARG A 76 -1.07 2.73 -19.25
CA ARG A 76 -2.01 1.67 -19.64
C ARG A 76 -3.40 2.18 -19.98
N ILE A 77 -3.77 3.37 -19.47
CA ILE A 77 -5.06 4.02 -19.74
C ILE A 77 -4.96 5.04 -20.88
N ALA A 78 -3.75 5.53 -21.20
CA ALA A 78 -3.48 6.45 -22.32
C ALA A 78 -3.65 5.79 -23.70
#